data_AF-A0A963XZF0-F1
#
_entry.id   AF-A0A963XZF0-F1
#
_cell.length_a   1.000
_cell.length_b   1.000
_cell.length_c   1.000
_cell.angle_alpha   90.00
_cell.angle_beta   90.00
_cell.angle_gamma   90.00
#
_symmetry.space_group_name_H-M   'P 1'
#
loop_
_entity.id
_entity.type
_entity.pdbx_description
1 polymer ?
#
loop_
_entity_poly.entity_id
_entity_poly.type
_entity_poly.pdbx_seq_one_letter_code
_entity_poly.pdbx_strand_id
1 'polypeptide(L)' 'MKGFVSFVSSGPGDPELLTLKAVDRLKAADAVLFDDLSSGPILAHARDGA' A
#
# COMPACT_ATOMS: atom_id res chain seq x y z
N MET A 1 -2.63 -19.88 6.22
CA MET A 1 -1.43 -19.73 5.36
C MET A 1 -0.45 -18.84 6.11
N LYS A 2 0.85 -19.15 6.09
CA LYS A 2 1.90 -18.36 6.75
C LYS A 2 1.98 -16.96 6.14
N GLY A 3 2.38 -15.97 6.93
CA GLY A 3 2.46 -14.56 6.53
C GLY A 3 3.07 -14.36 5.14
N PHE A 4 2.46 -13.46 4.37
CA PHE A 4 2.84 -13.15 2.99
C PHE A 4 3.23 -11.69 2.89
N VAL A 5 4.38 -11.42 2.28
CA VAL A 5 4.92 -10.07 2.13
C VAL A 5 4.89 -9.66 0.66
N SER A 6 4.35 -8.47 0.39
CA SER A 6 4.38 -7.84 -0.93
C SER A 6 5.28 -6.62 -0.88
N PHE A 7 6.28 -6.54 -1.75
CA PHE A 7 6.95 -5.29 -2.04
C PHE A 7 6.14 -4.53 -3.07
N VAL A 8 5.71 -3.32 -2.71
CA VAL A 8 4.85 -2.46 -3.52
C VAL A 8 5.52 -1.11 -3.67
N SER A 9 5.60 -0.60 -4.90
CA SER A 9 6.02 0.78 -5.14
C SER A 9 4.86 1.73 -4.89
N SER A 10 5.12 2.82 -4.17
CA SER A 10 4.19 3.93 -3.91
C SER A 10 4.03 4.89 -5.10
N GLY A 11 4.84 4.73 -6.15
CA GLY A 11 4.91 5.69 -7.24
C GLY A 11 5.50 7.04 -6.79
N PRO A 12 5.28 8.13 -7.53
CA PRO A 12 5.83 9.45 -7.21
C PRO A 12 4.97 10.27 -6.22
N GLY A 13 3.86 9.71 -5.72
CA GLY A 13 3.02 10.34 -4.68
C GLY A 13 1.54 10.53 -5.06
N ASP A 14 1.22 10.64 -6.34
CA ASP A 14 -0.17 10.71 -6.82
C ASP A 14 -0.83 9.31 -6.74
N PRO A 15 -1.93 9.14 -5.97
CA PRO A 15 -2.62 7.86 -5.83
C PRO A 15 -3.12 7.24 -7.14
N GLU A 16 -3.47 8.07 -8.14
CA GLU A 16 -3.95 7.56 -9.43
C GLU A 16 -2.85 6.86 -10.25
N LEU A 17 -1.58 7.06 -9.88
CA LEU A 17 -0.44 6.42 -10.52
C LEU A 17 -0.09 5.04 -9.93
N LEU A 18 -0.82 4.60 -8.89
CA LEU A 18 -0.68 3.25 -8.38
C LEU A 18 -1.20 2.22 -9.40
N THR A 19 -0.47 1.11 -9.52
CA THR A 19 -1.00 -0.03 -10.30
C THR A 19 -2.22 -0.63 -9.60
N LEU A 20 -3.14 -1.21 -10.37
CA LEU A 20 -4.32 -1.91 -9.81
C LEU A 20 -3.91 -2.98 -8.78
N LYS A 21 -2.83 -3.72 -9.04
CA LYS A 21 -2.31 -4.71 -8.10
C LYS A 21 -1.78 -4.07 -6.81
N ALA A 22 -1.17 -2.89 -6.86
CA ALA A 22 -0.71 -2.19 -5.65
C ALA A 22 -1.90 -1.82 -4.76
N VAL A 23 -2.96 -1.27 -5.35
CA VAL A 23 -4.20 -0.94 -4.65
C VAL A 23 -4.82 -2.20 -4.02
N ASP A 24 -4.89 -3.30 -4.76
CA ASP A 24 -5.43 -4.57 -4.25
C ASP A 24 -4.58 -5.13 -3.09
N ARG A 25 -3.25 -4.99 -3.14
CA ARG A 25 -2.37 -5.42 -2.04
C ARG A 25 -2.53 -4.55 -0.80
N LEU A 26 -2.66 -3.23 -0.94
CA LEU A 26 -2.90 -2.32 0.19
C LEU A 26 -4.23 -2.61 0.88
N LYS A 27 -5.30 -2.83 0.11
CA LYS A 27 -6.63 -3.16 0.64
C LYS A 27 -6.69 -4.49 1.41
N ALA A 28 -5.85 -5.45 1.04
CA ALA A 28 -5.82 -6.78 1.65
C ALA A 28 -4.73 -6.93 2.74
N ALA A 29 -3.83 -5.95 2.90
CA ALA A 29 -2.68 -6.06 3.79
C ALA A 29 -3.11 -6.00 5.26
N ASP A 30 -2.54 -6.88 6.08
CA ASP A 30 -2.79 -6.85 7.52
C ASP A 30 -1.97 -5.82 8.31
N ALA A 31 -0.84 -5.44 7.74
CA ALA A 31 0.03 -4.39 8.21
C ALA A 31 0.72 -3.75 7.00
N VAL A 32 0.89 -2.43 7.01
CA VAL A 32 1.61 -1.71 5.97
C VAL A 32 2.85 -1.05 6.57
N LEU A 33 4.04 -1.55 6.20
CA LEU A 33 5.30 -0.88 6.48
C LEU A 33 5.67 0.00 5.30
N PHE A 34 5.89 1.29 5.55
CA PHE A 34 6.21 2.29 4.54
C PHE A 34 7.31 3.24 5.05
N ASP A 35 7.95 3.95 4.11
CA ASP A 35 8.93 4.99 4.41
C ASP A 35 8.32 6.40 4.35
N ASP A 36 9.09 7.42 4.73
CA ASP A 36 8.61 8.80 4.78
C ASP A 36 8.14 9.34 3.41
N LEU A 37 8.77 8.92 2.31
CA LEU A 37 8.39 9.32 0.95
C LEU A 37 7.05 8.73 0.51
N SER A 38 6.67 7.60 1.09
CA SER A 38 5.42 6.90 0.84
C SER A 38 4.32 7.30 1.84
N SER A 39 4.61 8.22 2.76
CA SER A 39 3.60 8.79 3.65
C SER A 39 2.66 9.69 2.85
N GLY A 40 1.34 9.50 2.95
CA GLY A 40 0.38 10.37 2.29
C GLY A 40 -0.87 9.69 1.73
N PRO A 41 -1.51 10.30 0.71
CA PRO A 41 -2.83 9.89 0.23
C PRO A 41 -2.90 8.45 -0.30
N ILE A 42 -1.77 7.88 -0.71
CA ILE A 42 -1.69 6.48 -1.15
C ILE A 42 -2.11 5.49 -0.05
N LEU A 43 -1.88 5.83 1.21
CA LEU A 43 -2.22 4.99 2.36
C LEU A 43 -3.73 4.96 2.62
N ALA A 44 -4.52 5.84 2.00
CA ALA A 44 -5.98 5.78 2.05
C ALA A 44 -6.54 4.50 1.38
N HIS A 45 -5.73 3.77 0.61
CA HIS A 45 -6.09 2.46 0.09
C HIS A 45 -5.80 1.30 1.05
N ALA A 46 -5.09 1.53 2.16
CA ALA A 46 -4.88 0.51 3.18
C ALA A 46 -6.21 0.15 3.86
N ARG A 47 -6.35 -1.08 4.35
CA ARG A 47 -7.52 -1.43 5.16
C ARG A 47 -7.50 -0.67 6.48
N ASP A 48 -8.68 -0.35 6.99
CA ASP A 48 -8.80 0.22 8.34
C ASP A 48 -8.18 -0.73 9.38
N GLY A 49 -7.34 -0.17 10.26
CA GLY A 49 -6.65 -0.90 11.31
C GLY A 49 -5.48 -1.77 10.83
N ALA A 50 -4.95 -1.56 9.62
CA ALA A 50 -3.64 -2.07 9.22
C ALA A 50 -2.49 -1.12 9.61
#